data_AF-A0A6N9SCD5-F1
#
_entry.id   AF-A0A6N9SCD5-F1
#
_cell.length_a   1.000
_cell.length_b   1.000
_cell.length_c   1.000
_cell.angle_alpha   90.00
_cell.angle_beta   90.00
_cell.angle_gamma   90.00
#
_symmetry.space_group_name_H-M   'P 1'
#
loop_
_entity.id
_entity.type
_entity.pdbx_description
1 polymer ?
#
loop_
_entity_poly.entity_id
_entity_poly.type
_entity_poly.pdbx_seq_one_letter_code
_entity_poly.pdbx_strand_id
1 'polypeptide(L)' 'LIDFMLQHPILINRPIVVTPLGTRLCRPSEVVLEILPDAQKGAFTKEDGEKVVDEAGNRLK' A
#
# COMPACT_ATOMS: atom_id res chain seq x y z
N LEU A 1 -20.50 1.04 14.01
CA LEU A 1 -19.77 0.83 12.74
C LEU A 1 -18.79 -0.34 12.82
N ILE A 2 -17.95 -0.42 13.85
CA ILE A 2 -17.00 -1.54 14.02
C ILE A 2 -17.72 -2.89 14.00
N ASP A 3 -18.80 -3.05 14.78
CA ASP A 3 -19.57 -4.32 14.77
C ASP A 3 -20.17 -4.63 13.41
N PHE A 4 -20.63 -3.62 12.66
CA PHE A 4 -21.12 -3.82 11.29
C PHE A 4 -20.02 -4.28 10.33
N MET A 5 -18.79 -3.77 10.46
CA MET A 5 -17.65 -4.25 9.69
C MET A 5 -17.27 -5.69 10.04
N LEU A 6 -17.44 -6.11 11.31
CA LEU A 6 -17.23 -7.48 11.75
C LEU A 6 -18.31 -8.43 11.21
N GLN A 7 -19.58 -7.99 11.20
CA GLN A 7 -20.70 -8.76 10.63
C GLN A 7 -20.70 -8.78 9.09
N HIS A 8 -20.19 -7.73 8.45
CA HIS A 8 -20.16 -7.56 7.00
C HIS A 8 -18.76 -7.13 6.53
N PRO A 9 -17.79 -8.08 6.40
CA PRO A 9 -16.40 -7.76 6.09
C PRO A 9 -16.17 -6.97 4.78
N ILE A 10 -17.11 -7.03 3.83
CA ILE A 10 -17.06 -6.24 2.60
C ILE A 10 -17.05 -4.73 2.84
N LEU A 11 -17.49 -4.28 4.03
CA LEU A 11 -17.46 -2.88 4.44
C LEU A 11 -16.04 -2.40 4.82
N ILE A 12 -15.09 -3.31 5.05
CA ILE A 12 -13.72 -2.96 5.38
C ILE A 12 -12.99 -2.58 4.08
N ASN A 13 -12.62 -1.31 3.95
CA ASN A 13 -11.82 -0.83 2.82
C ASN A 13 -10.47 -1.58 2.74
N ARG A 14 -9.99 -1.80 1.51
CA ARG A 14 -8.84 -2.66 1.21
C ARG A 14 -7.79 -2.03 0.27
N PRO A 15 -6.50 -2.43 0.38
CA PRO A 15 -5.92 -3.34 1.38
C PRO A 15 -5.48 -2.62 2.67
N ILE A 16 -5.58 -3.30 3.82
CA ILE A 16 -4.91 -2.92 5.06
C ILE A 16 -3.63 -3.76 5.16
N VAL A 17 -2.48 -3.09 5.35
CA VAL A 17 -1.17 -3.73 5.45
C VAL A 17 -0.57 -3.45 6.82
N VAL A 18 0.05 -4.48 7.42
CA VAL A 18 0.73 -4.42 8.72
C VAL A 18 2.18 -4.85 8.53
N THR A 19 3.11 -4.06 9.06
CA THR A 19 4.55 -4.36 9.13
C THR A 19 5.10 -3.99 10.51
N PRO A 20 6.36 -4.32 10.84
CA PRO A 20 6.99 -3.83 12.07
C PRO A 20 7.06 -2.30 12.19
N LEU A 21 6.98 -1.57 11.07
CA LEU A 21 7.02 -0.10 11.04
C LEU A 21 5.64 0.55 11.25
N GLY A 22 4.55 -0.21 11.07
CA GLY A 22 3.20 0.26 11.35
C GLY A 22 2.10 -0.41 10.53
N THR A 23 0.90 0.18 10.59
CA THR A 23 -0.30 -0.28 9.89
C THR A 23 -0.89 0.85 9.05
N ARG A 24 -1.31 0.55 7.81
CA ARG A 24 -1.93 1.53 6.89
C ARG A 24 -3.03 0.91 6.04
N LEU A 25 -4.08 1.69 5.77
CA LEU A 25 -4.98 1.47 4.64
C LEU A 25 -4.29 2.02 3.39
N CYS A 26 -3.80 1.13 2.53
CA CYS A 26 -2.97 1.51 1.38
C CYS A 26 -3.84 1.91 0.19
N ARG A 27 -4.51 3.06 0.32
CA ARG A 27 -5.28 3.72 -0.73
C ARG A 27 -4.83 5.18 -0.83
N PRO A 28 -4.02 5.56 -1.83
CA PRO A 28 -3.59 4.74 -2.98
C PRO A 28 -2.54 3.68 -2.61
N SER A 29 -2.24 2.73 -3.52
CA SER A 29 -1.45 1.53 -3.21
C SER A 29 -0.01 1.84 -2.77
N GLU A 30 0.59 2.90 -3.31
CA GLU A 30 1.95 3.37 -3.01
C GLU A 30 2.15 3.84 -1.56
N VAL A 31 1.07 4.06 -0.79
CA VAL A 31 1.15 4.34 0.66
C VAL A 31 1.87 3.20 1.41
N VAL A 32 1.82 1.97 0.89
CA VAL A 32 2.54 0.83 1.47
C VAL A 32 4.05 1.08 1.58
N LEU A 33 4.62 1.88 0.68
CA LEU A 33 6.05 2.18 0.64
C LEU A 33 6.53 3.00 1.86
N GLU A 34 5.63 3.56 2.66
CA GLU A 34 5.97 4.24 3.92
C GLU A 34 6.21 3.28 5.08
N ILE A 35 5.68 2.05 4.99
CA ILE A 35 5.72 1.07 6.08
C ILE A 35 6.49 -0.20 5.71
N LEU A 36 6.97 -0.36 4.47
CA LEU A 36 7.85 -1.48 4.13
C LEU A 36 9.25 -1.28 4.77
N PRO A 37 9.81 -2.31 5.43
CA PRO A 37 11.13 -2.21 6.07
C PRO A 37 12.27 -2.11 5.05
N ASP A 38 12.10 -2.75 3.89
CA ASP A 38 13.07 -2.77 2.82
C ASP A 38 12.62 -1.88 1.65
N ALA A 39 13.57 -1.21 1.02
CA ALA A 39 13.32 -0.45 -0.20
C ALA A 39 12.90 -1.36 -1.37
N GLN A 40 12.28 -0.78 -2.40
CA GLN A 40 12.00 -1.50 -3.64
C GLN A 40 13.32 -1.97 -4.28
N LYS A 41 13.31 -3.20 -4.80
CA LYS A 41 14.50 -3.83 -5.41
C LYS A 41 14.75 -3.41 -6.86
N GLY A 42 13.87 -2.60 -7.43
CA GLY A 42 13.90 -2.11 -8.81
C GLY A 42 12.68 -1.26 -9.10
N ALA A 43 12.52 -0.86 -10.37
CA ALA A 43 11.38 -0.06 -10.77
C ALA A 43 10.03 -0.76 -10.51
N PHE A 44 9.02 0.01 -10.10
CA PHE A 44 7.67 -0.48 -9.86
C PHE A 44 6.66 0.33 -10.68
N THR A 45 5.93 -0.36 -11.54
CA THR A 45 4.85 0.20 -12.37
C THR A 45 3.56 -0.55 -12.04
N LYS A 46 2.47 0.19 -11.80
CA LYS A 46 1.14 -0.37 -11.52
C LYS A 46 0.54 -1.03 -12.76
N GLU A 47 -0.53 -1.79 -12.55
CA GLU A 47 -1.26 -2.49 -13.61
C GLU A 47 -1.86 -1.54 -14.67
N ASP A 48 -2.16 -0.29 -14.30
CA ASP A 48 -2.64 0.75 -15.21
C ASP A 48 -1.52 1.52 -15.94
N GLY A 49 -0.26 1.17 -15.70
CA GLY A 49 0.91 1.82 -16.29
C GLY A 49 1.45 3.01 -15.49
N GLU A 50 0.87 3.37 -14.35
CA GLU A 50 1.43 4.41 -13.47
C GLU A 50 2.78 3.97 -12.91
N LYS A 51 3.85 4.69 -13.24
CA LYS A 51 5.19 4.46 -12.67
C LYS A 51 5.27 5.07 -11.27
N VAL A 52 5.58 4.26 -10.26
CA VAL A 52 5.65 4.70 -8.86
C VAL A 52 7.09 4.90 -8.41
N VAL A 53 7.96 3.97 -8.77
CA VAL A 53 9.38 3.97 -8.38
C VAL A 53 10.23 3.73 -9.63
N ASP A 54 11.31 4.48 -9.79
CA ASP A 54 12.28 4.30 -10.88
C ASP A 54 13.35 3.23 -10.55
N GLU A 55 14.25 2.94 -11.50
CA GLU A 55 15.34 1.97 -11.31
C GLU A 55 16.35 2.38 -10.23
N ALA A 56 16.42 3.67 -9.90
CA ALA A 56 17.28 4.19 -8.84
C ALA A 56 16.59 4.16 -7.46
N GLY A 57 15.33 3.73 -7.38
CA GLY A 57 14.56 3.67 -6.15
C GLY A 57 13.88 4.99 -5.76
N ASN A 58 13.92 6.02 -6.62
CA ASN A 58 13.26 7.30 -6.35
C ASN A 58 11.76 7.18 -6.62
N ARG A 59 10.97 7.87 -5.80
CA ARG A 59 9.54 8.03 -6.10
C ARG A 59 9.37 9.00 -7.25
N LEU A 60 8.51 8.62 -8.20
CA LEU A 60 8.14 9.45 -9.34
C LEU A 60 6.92 10.34 -9.04
N LYS A 61 6.40 10.25 -7.80
CA LYS A 61 5.25 10.96 -7.26
C LYS A 61 5.45 11.26 -5.78
#